data_AF-A0A4Q2YRN7-F1
#
_entry.id   AF-A0A4Q2YRN7-F1
#
_cell.length_a   1.000
_cell.length_b   1.000
_cell.length_c   1.000
_cell.angle_alpha   90.00
_cell.angle_beta   90.00
_cell.angle_gamma   90.00
#
_symmetry.space_group_name_H-M   'P 1'
#
loop_
_entity.id
_entity.type
_entity.pdbx_description
1 polymer ?
#
loop_
_entity_poly.entity_id
_entity_poly.type
_entity_poly.pdbx_seq_one_letter_code
_entity_poly.pdbx_strand_id
1 'polypeptide(L)' 'MGSWITCTCGGLLHRNLFAGTGIRVAVHESVIDGIPEEATSTEFLKEIISKGELLMTCTKCGRIAIEGRDGQVSFYKKED' A
#
# COMPACT_ATOMS: atom_id res chain seq x y z
N MET A 1 -11.51 3.66 -14.41
CA MET A 1 -10.76 4.92 -14.15
C MET A 1 -9.79 4.84 -12.97
N GLY A 2 -9.96 3.96 -11.97
CA GLY A 2 -9.08 3.92 -10.78
C GLY A 2 -8.06 2.79 -10.76
N SER A 3 -6.82 3.05 -11.20
CA SER A 3 -5.63 2.26 -10.82
C SER A 3 -4.37 3.10 -10.65
N TRP A 4 -4.50 4.43 -10.75
CA TRP A 4 -3.41 5.39 -10.73
C TRP A 4 -3.70 6.52 -9.75
N ILE A 5 -2.66 6.99 -9.07
CA ILE A 5 -2.67 8.17 -8.20
C ILE A 5 -1.60 9.14 -8.71
N THR A 6 -1.92 10.44 -8.73
CA THR A 6 -0.95 11.47 -9.12
C THR A 6 -0.18 11.94 -7.89
N CYS A 7 1.14 11.74 -7.88
CA CYS A 7 2.04 12.30 -6.89
C CYS A 7 2.13 13.83 -7.04
N THR A 8 2.49 14.54 -5.96
CA THR A 8 2.62 16.00 -5.93
C THR A 8 3.63 16.59 -6.94
N CYS A 9 4.47 15.76 -7.57
CA CYS A 9 5.36 16.14 -8.67
C CYS A 9 4.79 15.91 -10.09
N GLY A 10 3.52 15.49 -10.21
CA GLY A 10 2.92 15.06 -11.49
C GLY A 10 3.38 13.67 -11.96
N GLY A 11 4.05 12.88 -11.11
CA GLY A 11 4.35 11.48 -11.38
C GLY A 11 3.13 10.59 -11.15
N LEU A 12 2.95 9.56 -11.98
CA LEU A 12 1.88 8.58 -11.81
C LEU A 12 2.37 7.40 -10.95
N LEU A 13 1.58 7.04 -9.95
CA LEU A 13 1.78 5.90 -9.05
C LEU A 13 0.74 4.86 -9.38
N HIS A 14 1.16 3.63 -9.70
CA HIS A 14 0.22 2.53 -9.89
C HIS A 14 -0.15 1.97 -8.52
N ARG A 15 -1.45 1.83 -8.23
CA ARG A 15 -1.92 1.21 -6.97
C ARG A 15 -2.35 -0.24 -7.10
N ASN A 16 -2.13 -0.85 -8.27
CA ASN A 16 -2.40 -2.26 -8.47
C ASN A 16 -1.27 -3.12 -7.88
N LEU A 17 -1.63 -4.02 -6.96
CA LEU A 17 -0.75 -5.03 -6.36
C LEU A 17 -0.25 -6.06 -7.38
N PHE A 18 -0.93 -6.21 -8.52
CA PHE A 18 -0.46 -7.04 -9.63
C PHE A 18 0.66 -6.35 -10.43
N ALA A 19 1.65 -7.16 -10.84
CA ALA A 19 2.78 -6.83 -11.72
C ALA A 19 3.92 -5.96 -11.16
N GLY A 20 4.66 -6.48 -10.16
CA GLY A 20 6.07 -6.09 -9.91
C GLY A 20 6.33 -4.62 -9.56
N THR A 21 5.29 -3.89 -9.16
CA THR A 21 5.25 -2.43 -8.98
C THR A 21 6.04 -1.92 -7.77
N GLY A 22 6.61 -2.82 -6.95
CA GLY A 22 7.32 -2.46 -5.72
C GLY A 22 6.42 -1.92 -4.59
N ILE A 23 5.09 -2.01 -4.75
CA ILE A 23 4.12 -1.64 -3.71
C ILE A 23 4.34 -2.54 -2.50
N ARG A 24 4.29 -1.93 -1.31
CA ARG A 24 4.33 -2.63 -0.03
C ARG A 24 2.99 -2.45 0.66
N VAL A 25 2.53 -3.47 1.36
CA VAL A 25 1.38 -3.37 2.25
C VAL A 25 1.93 -3.23 3.67
N ALA A 26 1.66 -2.11 4.34
CA ALA A 26 1.93 -1.99 5.77
C ALA A 26 0.68 -2.42 6.53
N VAL A 27 0.86 -3.21 7.58
CA VAL A 27 -0.24 -3.68 8.42
C VAL A 27 0.21 -3.66 9.87
N HIS A 28 -0.68 -3.26 10.78
CA HIS A 28 -0.40 -3.29 12.22
C HIS A 28 -0.35 -4.74 12.72
N GLU A 29 0.56 -5.03 13.65
CA GLU A 29 0.81 -6.39 14.18
C GLU A 29 -0.47 -7.06 14.70
N SER A 30 -1.31 -6.31 15.41
CA SER A 30 -2.61 -6.79 15.92
C SER A 30 -3.62 -7.25 14.85
N VAL A 31 -3.36 -6.99 13.57
CA VAL A 31 -4.13 -7.60 12.47
C VAL A 31 -3.66 -9.01 12.20
N ILE A 32 -2.34 -9.25 12.25
CA ILE A 32 -1.71 -10.55 12.06
C ILE A 32 -2.11 -11.47 13.22
N ASP A 33 -2.02 -11.00 14.46
CA ASP A 33 -2.46 -11.71 15.66
C ASP A 33 -3.98 -12.05 15.65
N GLY A 34 -4.76 -11.31 14.86
CA GLY A 34 -6.19 -11.51 14.69
C GLY A 34 -6.57 -12.49 13.57
N ILE A 35 -5.60 -13.08 12.86
CA ILE A 35 -5.84 -14.12 11.85
C ILE A 35 -5.68 -15.50 12.50
N PRO A 36 -6.66 -16.42 12.36
CA PRO A 36 -6.53 -17.78 12.91
C PRO A 36 -5.32 -18.54 12.37
N GLU A 37 -4.69 -19.39 13.19
CA GLU A 37 -3.52 -20.19 12.78
C GLU A 37 -3.87 -21.18 11.64
N GLU A 38 -5.12 -21.65 11.60
CA GLU A 38 -5.66 -22.52 10.56
C GLU A 38 -6.02 -21.80 9.24
N ALA A 39 -5.87 -20.47 9.17
CA ALA A 39 -6.23 -19.71 7.97
C ALA A 39 -5.37 -20.10 6.76
N THR A 40 -6.02 -20.27 5.60
CA THR A 40 -5.28 -20.51 4.36
C THR A 40 -4.45 -19.28 3.97
N SER A 41 -3.37 -19.49 3.21
CA SER A 41 -2.54 -18.37 2.71
C SER A 41 -3.35 -17.34 1.91
N THR A 42 -4.45 -17.75 1.27
CA THR A 42 -5.36 -16.85 0.55
C THR A 42 -6.17 -15.97 1.51
N GLU A 43 -6.66 -16.53 2.62
CA GLU A 43 -7.39 -15.79 3.65
C GLU A 43 -6.44 -14.82 4.37
N PHE A 44 -5.24 -15.29 4.75
CA PHE A 44 -4.19 -14.47 5.33
C PHE A 44 -3.84 -13.26 4.44
N LEU A 45 -3.60 -13.48 3.14
CA LEU A 45 -3.33 -12.40 2.19
C LEU A 45 -4.53 -11.47 2.01
N LYS A 46 -5.76 -11.99 2.01
CA LYS A 46 -6.98 -11.18 1.90
C LYS A 46 -7.18 -10.28 3.12
N GLU A 47 -6.91 -10.78 4.32
CA GLU A 47 -6.97 -9.99 5.55
C GLU A 47 -5.90 -8.89 5.57
N ILE A 48 -4.65 -9.22 5.22
CA ILE A 48 -3.58 -8.21 5.12
C ILE A 48 -3.87 -7.16 4.06
N ILE A 49 -4.33 -7.55 2.86
CA ILE A 49 -4.61 -6.60 1.77
C ILE A 49 -5.83 -5.72 2.08
N SER A 50 -6.85 -6.23 2.77
CA SER A 50 -8.06 -5.47 3.11
C SER A 50 -7.90 -4.55 4.34
N LYS A 51 -6.99 -4.88 5.26
CA LYS A 51 -6.73 -4.11 6.48
C LYS A 51 -5.44 -3.28 6.43
N GLY A 52 -4.52 -3.57 5.51
CA GLY A 52 -3.28 -2.82 5.36
C GLY A 52 -3.44 -1.48 4.62
N GLU A 53 -2.39 -0.68 4.68
CA GLU A 53 -2.22 0.57 3.93
C GLU A 53 -1.26 0.32 2.76
N LEU A 54 -1.50 0.98 1.61
CA LEU A 54 -0.65 0.80 0.43
C LEU A 54 0.47 1.84 0.40
N LEU A 55 1.71 1.36 0.48
CA LEU A 55 2.91 2.17 0.38
C LEU A 55 3.47 2.10 -1.05
N MET A 56 3.53 3.25 -1.71
CA MET A 56 4.00 3.42 -3.08
C MET A 56 5.14 4.44 -3.13
N THR A 57 6.24 4.14 -3.83
CA THR A 57 7.35 5.10 -4.00
C THR A 57 7.29 5.75 -5.38
N CYS A 58 7.32 7.08 -5.43
CA CYS A 58 7.34 7.82 -6.68
C CYS A 58 8.73 7.75 -7.34
N THR A 59 8.84 6.96 -8.40
CA THR A 59 10.08 6.81 -9.20
C THR A 59 10.62 8.12 -9.76
N LYS A 60 9.78 9.15 -9.97
CA LYS A 60 10.23 10.48 -10.43
C LYS A 60 10.85 11.36 -9.35
N CYS A 61 10.50 11.21 -8.07
CA CYS A 61 10.90 12.17 -7.03
C CYS A 61 11.19 11.59 -5.64
N GLY A 62 11.25 10.27 -5.50
CA GLY A 62 11.57 9.57 -4.25
C GLY A 62 10.51 9.64 -3.14
N ARG A 63 9.47 10.47 -3.29
CA ARG A 63 8.40 10.57 -2.28
C ARG A 63 7.67 9.25 -2.08
N ILE A 64 7.37 8.95 -0.82
CA ILE A 64 6.52 7.83 -0.41
C ILE A 64 5.09 8.36 -0.36
N ALA A 65 4.17 7.66 -1.01
CA ALA A 65 2.74 7.86 -0.88
C ALA A 65 2.17 6.71 -0.03
N ILE A 66 1.33 7.05 0.95
CA ILE A 66 0.58 6.10 1.76
C ILE A 66 -0.89 6.31 1.44
N GLU A 67 -1.55 5.30 0.88
CA GLU A 67 -2.99 5.28 0.69
C GLU A 67 -3.65 4.54 1.85
N GLY A 68 -4.43 5.28 2.64
CA GLY A 68 -5.21 4.76 3.76
C GLY A 68 -6.52 4.12 3.31
N ARG A 69 -7.21 3.45 4.25
CA ARG A 69 -8.44 2.67 3.97
C ARG A 69 -9.62 3.51 3.47
N ASP A 70 -9.64 4.80 3.80
CA ASP A 70 -10.65 5.77 3.35
C ASP A 70 -10.36 6.34 1.95
N GLY A 71 -9.26 5.91 1.32
CA GLY A 71 -8.80 6.42 0.03
C GLY A 71 -8.06 7.75 0.12
N GLN A 72 -7.80 8.29 1.32
CA GLN A 72 -6.90 9.43 1.46
C GLN A 72 -5.46 9.01 1.17
N VAL A 73 -4.74 9.85 0.42
CA VAL A 73 -3.34 9.62 0.07
C VAL A 73 -2.47 10.72 0.67
N SER A 74 -1.61 10.32 1.60
CA SER A 74 -0.61 11.21 2.22
C SER A 74 0.74 11.04 1.54
N PHE A 75 1.46 12.15 1.35
CA PHE A 75 2.75 12.17 0.65
C PHE A 75 3.88 12.64 1.56
N TYR A 76 4.90 11.81 1.70
CA TYR A 76 6.05 12.03 2.56
C TYR A 76 7.33 12.13 1.72
N LYS A 77 8.26 12.98 2.15
CA LYS A 77 9.67 12.86 1.77
C LYS A 77 10.39 12.04 2.84
N LYS A 78 11.40 11.28 2.42
CA LYS A 78 12.40 10.75 3.33
C LYS A 78 13.28 11.93 3.78
N GLU A 79 13.52 12.08 5.08
CA GLU A 79 14.66 12.85 5.58
C GLU A 79 15.92 11.97 5.45
N ASP A 80 17.04 12.60 5.11
CA ASP A 80 18.36 11.97 4.93
C ASP A 80 19.17 12.03 6.24
#